data_AF-A0AAD7DYH0-F1
#
_entry.id   AF-A0AAD7DYH0-F1
#
_cell.length_a   1.000
_cell.length_b   1.000
_cell.length_c   1.000
_cell.angle_alpha   90.00
_cell.angle_beta   90.00
_cell.angle_gamma   90.00
#
_symmetry.space_group_name_H-M   'P 1'
#
loop_
_entity.id
_entity.type
_entity.pdbx_description
1 polymer ?
#
loop_
_entity_poly.entity_id
_entity_poly.type
_entity_poly.pdbx_seq_one_letter_code
_entity_poly.pdbx_strand_id
1 'polypeptide(L)'
;MKFSALASLVFVALGPLVARADTVAYDQTYDVASNSLDIVACSDGPNGLETLGYTTFGSLPKFPFIGAVGAVEGYDSVNCGTCWQLTYTNAAGGKKTIDVLAVDHAAPGTFNVALEAMNVLTNNQAVKLGRVTVTSVKVDPSVCGMP
;
A
#
# COMPACT_ATOMS: atom_id res chain seq x y z
N MET A 1 -35.96 -12.09 43.48
CA MET A 1 -35.68 -11.15 42.37
C MET A 1 -34.77 -11.88 41.39
N LYS A 2 -35.25 -12.18 40.17
CA LYS A 2 -34.53 -13.00 39.18
C LYS A 2 -33.70 -12.06 38.28
N PHE A 3 -32.37 -12.17 38.34
CA PHE A 3 -31.46 -11.47 37.44
C PHE A 3 -31.39 -12.23 36.13
N SER A 4 -31.88 -11.62 35.05
CA SER A 4 -31.69 -12.13 33.68
C SER A 4 -30.43 -11.48 33.11
N ALA A 5 -29.38 -12.27 32.90
CA ALA A 5 -28.17 -11.83 32.21
C ALA A 5 -28.37 -11.99 30.70
N LEU A 6 -28.31 -10.88 29.95
CA LEU A 6 -28.30 -10.88 28.49
C LEU A 6 -26.85 -10.95 28.02
N ALA A 7 -26.46 -12.10 27.46
CA ALA A 7 -25.17 -12.28 26.80
C ALA A 7 -25.21 -11.58 25.42
N SER A 8 -24.42 -10.51 25.26
CA SER A 8 -24.21 -9.88 23.95
C SER A 8 -23.23 -10.70 23.13
N LEU A 9 -23.70 -11.25 22.01
CA LEU A 9 -22.89 -11.90 20.99
C LEU A 9 -22.23 -10.83 20.11
N VAL A 10 -20.92 -10.63 20.29
CA VAL A 10 -20.10 -9.84 19.36
C VAL A 10 -19.84 -10.69 18.12
N PHE A 11 -20.52 -10.39 17.02
CA PHE A 11 -20.22 -10.96 15.71
C PHE A 11 -19.02 -10.23 15.10
N VAL A 12 -17.85 -10.88 15.10
CA VAL A 12 -16.70 -10.43 14.29
C VAL A 12 -16.98 -10.82 12.84
N ALA A 13 -17.33 -9.84 12.01
CA ALA A 13 -17.50 -10.04 10.57
C ALA A 13 -16.13 -10.25 9.91
N LEU A 14 -15.74 -11.51 9.71
CA LEU A 14 -14.62 -11.89 8.85
C LEU A 14 -15.06 -11.75 7.39
N GLY A 15 -14.83 -10.58 6.80
CA GLY A 15 -14.99 -10.38 5.35
C GLY A 15 -14.01 -11.28 4.57
N PRO A 16 -14.40 -11.80 3.39
CA PRO A 16 -13.51 -12.64 2.58
C PRO A 16 -12.28 -11.84 2.12
N LEU A 17 -11.09 -12.35 2.43
CA LEU A 17 -9.82 -11.86 1.87
C LEU A 17 -9.77 -12.20 0.37
N VAL A 18 -10.13 -11.26 -0.48
CA VAL A 18 -9.99 -11.41 -1.94
C VAL A 18 -8.55 -11.12 -2.31
N ALA A 19 -7.72 -12.17 -2.35
CA ALA A 19 -6.39 -12.12 -2.93
C ALA A 19 -6.52 -11.89 -4.45
N ARG A 20 -6.01 -10.76 -4.95
CA ARG A 20 -5.98 -10.46 -6.39
C ARG A 20 -4.58 -10.69 -6.96
N ALA A 21 -4.54 -11.19 -8.19
CA ALA A 21 -3.32 -11.22 -8.97
C ALA A 21 -3.18 -9.86 -9.65
N ASP A 22 -2.28 -9.04 -9.12
CA ASP A 22 -1.95 -7.72 -9.65
C ASP A 22 -0.51 -7.72 -10.19
N THR A 23 -0.09 -6.62 -10.81
CA THR A 23 1.30 -6.46 -11.26
C THR A 23 1.98 -5.30 -10.54
N VAL A 24 3.27 -5.44 -10.27
CA VAL A 24 4.09 -4.38 -9.68
C VAL A 24 5.30 -4.10 -10.56
N ALA A 25 5.55 -2.82 -10.83
CA ALA A 25 6.77 -2.30 -11.41
C ALA A 25 7.39 -1.26 -10.45
N TYR A 26 8.54 -0.70 -10.83
CA TYR A 26 9.16 0.38 -10.08
C TYR A 26 9.04 1.73 -10.79
N ASP A 27 9.04 2.80 -10.01
CA ASP A 27 9.22 4.18 -10.44
C ASP A 27 10.16 4.88 -9.45
N GLN A 28 11.27 5.42 -9.97
CA GLN A 28 12.32 6.01 -9.15
C GLN A 28 11.94 7.35 -8.50
N THR A 29 10.82 7.95 -8.93
CA THR A 29 10.25 9.14 -8.29
C THR A 29 9.95 8.87 -6.82
N TYR A 30 9.51 7.65 -6.48
CA TYR A 30 9.17 7.23 -5.12
C TYR A 30 10.39 6.93 -4.23
N ASP A 31 11.61 6.85 -4.80
CA ASP A 31 12.86 6.70 -4.02
C ASP A 31 13.39 8.05 -3.52
N VAL A 32 12.84 9.19 -3.98
CA VAL A 32 13.38 10.52 -3.65
C VAL A 32 12.66 11.10 -2.44
N ALA A 33 13.29 10.99 -1.27
CA ALA A 33 12.74 11.45 0.01
C ALA A 33 12.30 12.93 0.02
N SER A 34 12.96 13.79 -0.76
CA SER A 34 12.67 15.23 -0.81
C SER A 34 11.52 15.61 -1.73
N ASN A 35 10.93 14.68 -2.49
CA ASN A 35 9.79 14.98 -3.34
C ASN A 35 8.58 15.40 -2.48
N SER A 36 7.91 16.48 -2.89
CA SER A 36 6.68 16.96 -2.24
C SER A 36 5.54 15.98 -2.44
N LEU A 37 4.59 15.95 -1.50
CA LEU A 37 3.32 15.24 -1.71
C LEU A 37 2.43 15.92 -2.76
N ASP A 38 2.63 17.21 -3.04
CA ASP A 38 1.91 17.95 -4.08
C ASP A 38 1.98 17.33 -5.49
N ILE A 39 2.97 16.48 -5.77
CA ILE A 39 3.15 15.88 -7.10
C ILE A 39 2.40 14.56 -7.30
N VAL A 40 1.69 14.07 -6.28
CA VAL A 40 0.96 12.80 -6.31
C VAL A 40 -0.52 13.01 -5.99
N ALA A 41 -1.34 12.04 -6.38
CA ALA A 41 -2.80 12.11 -6.17
C ALA A 41 -3.21 12.21 -4.69
N CYS A 42 -2.40 11.71 -3.76
CA CYS A 42 -2.67 11.77 -2.33
C CYS A 42 -1.99 12.93 -1.61
N SER A 43 -1.99 14.11 -2.25
CA SER A 43 -1.49 15.38 -1.73
C SER A 43 -2.33 15.88 -0.54
N ASP A 44 -3.18 16.86 -0.79
CA ASP A 44 -4.10 17.55 0.10
C ASP A 44 -5.55 17.10 -0.14
N GLY A 45 -6.51 17.90 0.35
CA GLY A 45 -7.93 17.52 0.38
C GLY A 45 -8.28 16.61 1.57
N PRO A 46 -9.58 16.37 1.83
CA PRO A 46 -10.05 15.61 2.99
C PRO A 46 -9.40 14.24 3.23
N ASN A 47 -8.97 13.54 2.18
CA ASN A 47 -8.30 12.24 2.24
C ASN A 47 -6.79 12.33 1.95
N GLY A 48 -6.26 13.53 1.72
CA GLY A 48 -4.86 13.78 1.41
C GLY A 48 -3.93 13.54 2.59
N LEU A 49 -2.72 13.07 2.31
CA LEU A 49 -1.71 12.76 3.33
C LEU A 49 -1.18 14.02 4.02
N GLU A 50 -1.26 15.18 3.37
CA GLU A 50 -0.84 16.45 3.96
C GLU A 50 -1.72 16.87 5.15
N THR A 51 -2.99 16.46 5.16
CA THR A 51 -3.89 16.71 6.29
C THR A 51 -3.49 15.95 7.56
N LEU A 52 -2.66 14.91 7.41
CA LEU A 52 -2.06 14.15 8.49
C LEU A 52 -0.70 14.71 8.94
N GLY A 53 -0.24 15.82 8.35
CA GLY A 53 1.01 16.50 8.70
C GLY A 53 2.25 16.03 7.94
N TYR A 54 2.09 15.14 6.95
CA TYR A 54 3.17 14.77 6.04
C TYR A 54 3.36 15.84 4.96
N THR A 55 4.56 16.02 4.44
CA THR A 55 4.85 17.06 3.42
C THR A 55 5.72 16.57 2.28
N THR A 56 6.55 15.56 2.54
CA THR A 56 7.44 14.95 1.55
C THR A 56 7.35 13.44 1.62
N PHE A 57 7.80 12.76 0.56
CA PHE A 57 7.84 11.29 0.55
C PHE A 57 8.63 10.73 1.74
N GLY A 58 9.76 11.36 2.09
CA GLY A 58 10.59 10.96 3.21
C GLY A 58 9.97 11.20 4.59
N SER A 59 8.94 12.03 4.69
CA SER A 59 8.19 12.23 5.93
C SER A 59 7.19 11.09 6.22
N LEU A 60 6.88 10.26 5.22
CA LEU A 60 5.93 9.16 5.37
C LEU A 60 6.53 8.02 6.20
N PRO A 61 5.74 7.39 7.10
CA PRO A 61 6.22 6.39 8.05
C PRO A 61 6.77 5.11 7.41
N LYS A 62 6.41 4.87 6.15
CA LYS A 62 6.77 3.65 5.41
C LYS A 62 7.80 3.90 4.32
N PHE A 63 8.33 5.12 4.16
CA PHE A 63 9.34 5.42 3.16
C PHE A 63 10.58 4.50 3.27
N PRO A 64 11.13 3.95 2.15
CA PRO A 64 10.72 4.14 0.75
C PRO A 64 9.69 3.12 0.24
N PHE A 65 9.01 2.37 1.10
CA PHE A 65 7.96 1.42 0.73
C PHE A 65 6.63 2.13 0.48
N ILE A 66 6.65 3.06 -0.48
CA ILE A 66 5.52 3.85 -0.95
C ILE A 66 5.31 3.62 -2.46
N GLY A 67 4.14 3.97 -2.97
CA GLY A 67 3.94 3.99 -4.42
C GLY A 67 2.52 4.31 -4.87
N ALA A 68 2.38 4.29 -6.19
CA ALA A 68 1.09 4.34 -6.85
C ALA A 68 0.38 2.97 -6.80
N VAL A 69 -0.92 3.01 -6.50
CA VAL A 69 -1.76 1.82 -6.33
C VAL A 69 -3.03 1.94 -7.16
N GLY A 70 -3.40 0.87 -7.88
CA GLY A 70 -4.58 0.85 -8.74
C GLY A 70 -5.93 1.05 -8.05
N ALA A 71 -5.96 1.12 -6.72
CA ALA A 71 -7.14 1.45 -5.92
C ALA A 71 -7.28 2.97 -5.67
N VAL A 72 -6.21 3.74 -5.81
CA VAL A 72 -6.27 5.21 -5.75
C VAL A 72 -6.77 5.68 -7.11
N GLU A 73 -7.99 6.20 -7.16
CA GLU A 73 -8.66 6.57 -8.42
C GLU A 73 -8.19 7.93 -8.97
N GLY A 74 -7.56 8.76 -8.13
CA GLY A 74 -7.11 10.10 -8.45
C GLY A 74 -7.00 10.97 -7.20
N TYR A 75 -7.00 12.29 -7.41
CA TYR A 75 -6.97 13.29 -6.34
C TYR A 75 -8.04 13.04 -5.27
N ASP A 76 -7.68 13.21 -4.00
CA ASP A 76 -8.57 13.08 -2.83
C ASP A 76 -9.27 11.70 -2.73
N SER A 77 -8.65 10.65 -3.27
CA SER A 77 -9.21 9.30 -3.19
C SER A 77 -9.31 8.81 -1.74
N VAL A 78 -10.43 8.16 -1.38
CA VAL A 78 -10.59 7.46 -0.09
C VAL A 78 -9.61 6.31 0.14
N ASN A 79 -8.84 5.93 -0.90
CA ASN A 79 -7.78 4.93 -0.79
C ASN A 79 -6.39 5.53 -0.56
N CYS A 80 -6.27 6.85 -0.47
CA CYS A 80 -5.04 7.50 -0.05
C CYS A 80 -4.64 7.09 1.37
N GLY A 81 -3.36 6.79 1.57
CA GLY A 81 -2.85 6.32 2.86
C GLY A 81 -3.18 4.86 3.21
N THR A 82 -3.85 4.12 2.32
CA THR A 82 -4.10 2.69 2.55
C THR A 82 -2.82 1.86 2.47
N CYS A 83 -2.77 0.76 3.21
CA CYS A 83 -1.62 -0.14 3.24
C CYS A 83 -1.90 -1.43 2.45
N TRP A 84 -0.94 -1.85 1.63
CA TRP A 84 -1.07 -2.98 0.72
C TRP A 84 0.08 -3.96 0.89
N GLN A 85 -0.25 -5.18 1.30
CA GLN A 85 0.71 -6.27 1.37
C GLN A 85 0.87 -6.90 -0.02
N LEU A 86 2.08 -6.89 -0.55
CA LEU A 86 2.43 -7.45 -1.85
C LEU A 86 3.32 -8.68 -1.66
N THR A 87 2.88 -9.82 -2.17
CA THR A 87 3.64 -11.08 -2.13
C THR A 87 4.06 -11.50 -3.53
N TYR A 88 5.37 -11.55 -3.75
CA TYR A 88 5.98 -12.09 -4.97
C TYR A 88 6.39 -13.55 -4.74
N THR A 89 6.03 -14.43 -5.68
CA THR A 89 6.52 -15.81 -5.74
C THR A 89 7.45 -15.93 -6.94
N ASN A 90 8.71 -16.26 -6.70
CA ASN A 90 9.69 -16.43 -7.78
C ASN A 90 9.53 -17.79 -8.49
N ALA A 91 10.27 -18.00 -9.57
CA ALA A 91 10.21 -19.23 -10.38
C ALA A 91 10.59 -20.51 -9.60
N ALA A 92 11.36 -20.38 -8.51
CA ALA A 92 11.73 -21.48 -7.64
C ALA A 92 10.71 -21.73 -6.50
N GLY A 93 9.59 -21.01 -6.48
CA GLY A 93 8.56 -21.10 -5.44
C GLY A 93 8.88 -20.33 -4.16
N GLY A 94 10.01 -19.61 -4.11
CA GLY A 94 10.36 -18.75 -2.99
C GLY A 94 9.45 -17.53 -2.92
N LYS A 95 8.95 -17.21 -1.72
CA LYS A 95 8.05 -16.07 -1.49
C LYS A 95 8.75 -14.94 -0.75
N LYS A 96 8.42 -13.71 -1.14
CA LYS A 96 8.82 -12.50 -0.43
C LYS A 96 7.63 -11.57 -0.37
N THR A 97 7.47 -10.92 0.78
CA THR A 97 6.35 -10.02 1.05
C THR A 97 6.89 -8.68 1.54
N ILE A 98 6.26 -7.61 1.08
CA ILE A 98 6.46 -6.23 1.57
C ILE A 98 5.09 -5.58 1.81
N ASP A 99 5.04 -4.55 2.64
CA ASP A 99 3.85 -3.69 2.77
C ASP A 99 4.15 -2.33 2.16
N VAL A 100 3.25 -1.85 1.32
CA VAL A 100 3.38 -0.63 0.53
C VAL A 100 2.29 0.35 0.93
N LEU A 101 2.67 1.59 1.22
CA LEU A 101 1.76 2.69 1.47
C LEU A 101 1.32 3.32 0.15
N ALA A 102 0.00 3.44 -0.05
CA ALA A 102 -0.58 4.06 -1.23
C ALA A 102 -0.49 5.59 -1.13
N VAL A 103 0.25 6.20 -2.06
CA VAL A 103 0.45 7.66 -2.12
C VAL A 103 0.00 8.28 -3.45
N ASP A 104 -0.30 7.45 -4.44
CA ASP A 104 -0.56 7.95 -5.79
C ASP A 104 -1.44 7.00 -6.62
N HIS A 105 -1.91 7.49 -7.77
CA HIS A 105 -2.73 6.76 -8.71
C HIS A 105 -1.90 5.83 -9.62
N ALA A 106 -2.35 4.58 -9.77
CA ALA A 106 -1.96 3.70 -10.85
C ALA A 106 -3.19 3.18 -11.61
N ALA A 107 -2.97 2.57 -12.77
CA ALA A 107 -4.05 1.87 -13.46
C ALA A 107 -4.60 0.71 -12.60
N PRO A 108 -5.90 0.37 -12.69
CA PRO A 108 -6.48 -0.75 -11.95
C PRO A 108 -5.70 -2.06 -12.14
N GLY A 109 -5.45 -2.77 -11.04
CA GLY A 109 -4.67 -4.02 -11.03
C GLY A 109 -3.15 -3.84 -11.17
N THR A 110 -2.66 -2.61 -11.02
CA THR A 110 -1.24 -2.30 -11.11
C THR A 110 -0.72 -1.51 -9.90
N PHE A 111 0.57 -1.65 -9.65
CA PHE A 111 1.35 -0.92 -8.66
C PHE A 111 2.62 -0.39 -9.33
N ASN A 112 3.02 0.83 -8.99
CA ASN A 112 4.37 1.33 -9.25
C ASN A 112 4.94 1.78 -7.91
N VAL A 113 6.03 1.15 -7.46
CA VAL A 113 6.63 1.40 -6.14
C VAL A 113 8.05 1.93 -6.27
N ALA A 114 8.64 2.42 -5.18
CA ALA A 114 10.07 2.74 -5.19
C ALA A 114 10.92 1.56 -5.67
N LEU A 115 12.00 1.84 -6.40
CA LEU A 115 12.93 0.82 -6.86
C LEU A 115 13.53 0.03 -5.68
N GLU A 116 13.82 0.70 -4.57
CA GLU A 116 14.27 0.03 -3.35
C GLU A 116 13.24 -0.99 -2.84
N ALA A 117 11.96 -0.61 -2.78
CA ALA A 117 10.88 -1.51 -2.36
C ALA A 117 10.75 -2.72 -3.30
N MET A 118 10.78 -2.50 -4.61
CA MET A 118 10.72 -3.60 -5.58
C MET A 118 11.97 -4.50 -5.51
N ASN A 119 13.15 -3.94 -5.21
CA ASN A 119 14.37 -4.72 -5.00
C ASN A 119 14.25 -5.61 -3.77
N VAL A 120 13.72 -5.11 -2.64
CA VAL A 120 13.45 -5.94 -1.46
C VAL A 120 12.49 -7.08 -1.80
N LEU A 121 11.43 -6.79 -2.57
CA LEU A 121 10.44 -7.77 -2.99
C LEU A 121 11.01 -8.85 -3.92
N THR A 122 11.94 -8.48 -4.81
CA THR A 122 12.46 -9.35 -5.88
C THR A 122 13.87 -9.88 -5.63
N ASN A 123 14.42 -9.64 -4.44
CA ASN A 123 15.81 -9.96 -4.08
C ASN A 123 16.83 -9.30 -5.03
N ASN A 124 16.76 -7.97 -5.12
CA ASN A 124 17.63 -7.10 -5.94
C ASN A 124 17.56 -7.36 -7.46
N GLN A 125 16.39 -7.76 -7.96
CA GLN A 125 16.18 -8.05 -9.38
C GLN A 125 15.20 -7.10 -10.06
N ALA A 126 14.83 -5.99 -9.43
CA ALA A 126 13.76 -5.11 -9.92
C ALA A 126 14.03 -4.61 -11.34
N VAL A 127 15.24 -4.08 -11.60
CA VAL A 127 15.64 -3.58 -12.94
C VAL A 127 15.61 -4.69 -13.99
N LYS A 128 16.08 -5.90 -13.63
CA LYS A 128 16.12 -7.04 -14.55
C LYS A 128 14.72 -7.53 -14.90
N LEU A 129 13.82 -7.57 -13.92
CA LEU A 129 12.46 -8.09 -14.10
C LEU A 129 11.52 -7.04 -14.70
N GLY A 130 11.73 -5.76 -14.38
CA GLY A 130 10.93 -4.61 -14.81
C GLY A 130 9.53 -4.56 -14.18
N ARG A 131 8.78 -5.65 -14.33
CA ARG A 131 7.44 -5.85 -13.76
C ARG A 131 7.24 -7.32 -13.38
N VAL A 132 6.57 -7.59 -12.26
CA VAL A 132 6.24 -8.94 -11.81
C VAL A 132 4.79 -9.05 -11.40
N THR A 133 4.24 -10.26 -11.47
CA THR A 133 2.92 -10.58 -10.88
C THR A 133 3.07 -10.78 -9.38
N VAL A 134 2.16 -10.21 -8.60
CA VAL A 134 2.08 -10.34 -7.14
C VAL A 134 0.68 -10.74 -6.71
N THR A 135 0.59 -11.35 -5.54
CA THR A 135 -0.66 -11.35 -4.78
C THR A 135 -0.71 -10.10 -3.93
N SER A 136 -1.76 -9.29 -4.08
CA SER A 136 -2.00 -8.08 -3.28
C SER A 136 -3.13 -8.30 -2.27
N VAL A 137 -2.99 -7.70 -1.10
CA VAL A 137 -4.03 -7.65 -0.06
C VAL A 137 -4.01 -6.28 0.59
N LYS A 138 -5.16 -5.58 0.63
CA LYS A 138 -5.33 -4.38 1.46
C LYS A 138 -5.34 -4.81 2.92
N VAL A 139 -4.45 -4.24 3.72
CA VAL A 139 -4.34 -4.50 5.16
C VAL A 139 -4.67 -3.23 5.94
N ASP A 140 -4.69 -3.33 7.26
CA ASP A 140 -4.93 -2.19 8.13
C ASP A 140 -3.87 -1.08 7.90
N PRO A 141 -4.25 0.20 7.79
CA PRO A 141 -3.31 1.30 7.57
C PRO A 141 -2.16 1.35 8.59
N SER A 142 -2.40 0.91 9.83
CA SER A 142 -1.37 0.86 10.89
C SER A 142 -0.19 -0.05 10.58
N VAL A 143 -0.34 -1.04 9.67
CA VAL A 143 0.78 -1.87 9.17
C VAL A 143 1.82 -1.04 8.41
N CYS A 144 1.37 0.06 7.79
CA CYS A 144 2.22 1.06 7.16
C CYS A 144 2.48 2.27 8.07
N GLY A 145 2.07 2.24 9.34
CA GLY A 145 2.28 3.32 10.31
C GLY A 145 1.29 4.49 10.16
N MET A 146 0.19 4.32 9.45
CA MET A 146 -0.87 5.32 9.35
C MET A 146 -1.83 5.25 10.55
N PRO A 147 -2.40 6.39 10.97
CA PRO A 147 -3.37 6.46 12.07
C PRO A 147 -4.71 5.79 11.76
#